data_AF-A0A563VQY0-F1
#
_entry.id   AF-A0A563VQY0-F1
#
_cell.length_a   1.000
_cell.length_b   1.000
_cell.length_c   1.000
_cell.angle_alpha   90.00
_cell.angle_beta   90.00
_cell.angle_gamma   90.00
#
_symmetry.space_group_name_H-M   'P 1'
#
loop_
_entity.id
_entity.type
_entity.pdbx_description
1 polymer ?
#
loop_
_entity_poly.entity_id
_entity_poly.type
_entity_poly.pdbx_seq_one_letter_code
_entity_poly.pdbx_strand_id
1 'polypeptide(L)'
;MLFLCQKLLFRLRKSSLLIAITTLISVLILQSSTYPAERIKFNYSLLGFIDFDLENWGLFGYSIRGTTSLSLAVAELNYSQLQQDYNETLNLTNISILDRCRALEIEERNLSLQEERIAAAFLFVPFGKSLFGETELNKVTIPIL
;
A
#
# COMPACT_ATOMS: atom_id res chain seq x y z
N MET A 1 -19.50 9.75 8.45
CA MET A 1 -18.42 8.82 8.87
C MET A 1 -18.04 7.82 7.79
N LEU A 2 -18.92 6.99 7.20
CA LEU A 2 -18.57 6.15 6.02
C LEU A 2 -19.16 6.62 4.68
N PHE A 3 -20.25 7.39 4.72
CA PHE A 3 -21.07 7.67 3.54
C PHE A 3 -20.35 8.34 2.37
N LEU A 4 -19.43 9.28 2.62
CA LEU A 4 -18.78 10.04 1.54
C LEU A 4 -17.74 9.19 0.79
N CYS A 5 -16.96 8.38 1.51
CA CYS A 5 -15.99 7.51 0.87
C CYS A 5 -16.64 6.26 0.24
N GLN A 6 -17.69 5.74 0.87
CA GLN A 6 -18.51 4.70 0.27
C GLN A 6 -19.20 5.20 -1.01
N LYS A 7 -19.60 6.48 -1.08
CA LYS A 7 -20.14 7.11 -2.30
C LYS A 7 -19.06 7.32 -3.38
N LEU A 8 -17.80 7.58 -2.99
CA LEU A 8 -16.65 7.62 -3.92
C LEU A 8 -16.36 6.24 -4.53
N LEU A 9 -16.23 5.22 -3.66
CA LEU A 9 -16.09 3.82 -4.04
C LEU A 9 -17.29 3.34 -4.87
N PHE A 10 -18.50 3.77 -4.54
CA PHE A 10 -19.71 3.45 -5.28
C PHE A 10 -19.79 4.18 -6.62
N ARG A 11 -19.31 5.43 -6.72
CA ARG A 11 -19.23 6.16 -7.99
C ARG A 11 -18.23 5.51 -8.94
N LEU A 12 -17.09 5.04 -8.43
CA LEU A 12 -16.14 4.19 -9.16
C LEU A 12 -16.76 2.84 -9.54
N ARG A 13 -17.53 2.23 -8.64
CA ARG A 13 -18.25 0.98 -8.88
C ARG A 13 -19.44 1.13 -9.83
N LYS A 14 -20.05 2.30 -10.01
CA LYS A 14 -21.18 2.49 -10.96
C LYS A 14 -20.71 2.56 -12.41
N SER A 15 -19.44 2.89 -12.62
CA SER A 15 -18.69 2.61 -13.84
C SER A 15 -18.35 1.11 -14.02
N SER A 16 -18.90 0.20 -13.18
CA SER A 16 -18.59 -1.24 -13.14
C SER A 16 -18.64 -1.92 -14.47
N LEU A 17 -19.56 -1.57 -15.37
CA LEU A 17 -19.66 -2.26 -16.65
C LEU A 17 -18.49 -1.86 -17.56
N LEU A 18 -18.18 -0.57 -17.63
CA LEU A 18 -17.07 -0.06 -18.41
C LEU A 18 -15.73 -0.50 -17.81
N ILE A 19 -15.60 -0.45 -16.49
CA ILE A 19 -14.44 -0.96 -15.76
C ILE A 19 -14.32 -2.47 -15.96
N ALA A 20 -15.39 -3.25 -15.79
CA ALA A 20 -15.38 -4.70 -16.01
C ALA A 20 -14.95 -5.04 -17.44
N ILE A 21 -15.49 -4.34 -18.45
CA ILE A 21 -15.12 -4.52 -19.86
C ILE A 21 -13.66 -4.14 -20.06
N THR A 22 -13.20 -3.00 -19.55
CA THR A 22 -11.78 -2.60 -19.66
C THR A 22 -10.85 -3.53 -18.90
N THR A 23 -11.25 -4.04 -17.73
CA THR A 23 -10.49 -5.00 -16.94
C THR A 23 -10.45 -6.36 -17.61
N LEU A 24 -11.54 -6.79 -18.24
CA LEU A 24 -11.60 -8.05 -19.00
C LEU A 24 -10.70 -7.95 -20.24
N ILE A 25 -10.74 -6.82 -20.94
CA ILE A 25 -9.86 -6.53 -22.08
C ILE A 25 -8.39 -6.46 -21.63
N SER A 26 -8.09 -5.79 -20.51
CA SER A 26 -6.72 -5.76 -19.98
C SER A 26 -6.28 -7.10 -19.39
N VAL A 27 -7.16 -7.94 -18.84
CA VAL A 27 -6.81 -9.30 -18.39
C VAL A 27 -6.56 -10.23 -19.59
N LEU A 28 -7.28 -10.02 -20.70
CA LEU A 28 -7.07 -10.76 -21.95
C LEU A 28 -5.83 -10.30 -22.72
N ILE A 29 -5.43 -9.02 -22.59
CA ILE A 29 -4.25 -8.45 -23.28
C ILE A 29 -2.99 -8.44 -22.37
N LEU A 30 -3.14 -8.36 -21.06
CA LEU A 30 -2.08 -8.38 -20.05
C LEU A 30 -2.32 -9.54 -19.09
N GLN A 31 -1.82 -10.73 -19.43
CA GLN A 31 -1.70 -11.87 -18.50
C GLN A 31 -0.69 -11.60 -17.34
N SER A 32 -0.46 -10.36 -16.89
CA SER A 32 0.64 -10.07 -15.96
C SER A 32 0.40 -9.02 -14.87
N SER A 33 -0.82 -8.50 -14.63
CA SER A 33 -0.98 -7.31 -13.75
C SER A 33 -1.94 -7.40 -12.55
N THR A 34 -2.38 -8.59 -12.13
CA THR A 34 -3.08 -8.75 -10.84
C THR A 34 -2.48 -9.89 -10.03
N TYR A 35 -1.44 -9.58 -9.24
CA TYR A 35 -0.96 -10.45 -8.18
C TYR A 35 -1.21 -9.78 -6.82
N PRO A 36 -2.09 -10.33 -5.96
CA PRO A 36 -2.27 -9.84 -4.59
C PRO A 36 -1.01 -10.16 -3.81
N ALA A 37 -0.16 -9.16 -3.50
CA ALA A 37 1.10 -9.28 -2.73
C ALA A 37 1.64 -10.72 -2.70
N GLU A 38 1.90 -11.27 -3.89
CA GLU A 38 2.28 -12.67 -3.98
C GLU A 38 3.68 -12.70 -3.39
N ARG A 39 3.90 -13.52 -2.35
CA ARG A 39 5.26 -13.98 -2.12
C ARG A 39 5.62 -14.71 -3.39
N ILE A 40 6.35 -14.03 -4.28
CA ILE A 40 6.95 -14.68 -5.43
C ILE A 40 7.95 -15.67 -4.81
N LYS A 41 7.51 -16.92 -4.65
CA LYS A 41 8.42 -18.04 -4.46
C LYS A 41 9.08 -18.23 -5.81
N PHE A 42 10.09 -17.42 -6.09
CA PHE A 42 11.01 -17.73 -7.17
C PHE A 42 11.53 -19.13 -6.90
N ASN A 43 11.54 -20.00 -7.91
CA ASN A 43 12.26 -21.26 -7.81
C ASN A 43 13.75 -20.93 -7.92
N TYR A 44 14.34 -20.48 -6.82
CA TYR A 44 15.71 -19.97 -6.72
C TYR A 44 16.75 -21.01 -7.17
N SER A 45 16.37 -22.30 -7.15
CA SER A 45 17.16 -23.44 -7.63
C SER A 45 17.54 -23.35 -9.11
N LEU A 46 16.75 -22.67 -9.95
CA LEU A 46 17.04 -22.47 -11.37
C LEU A 46 18.02 -21.34 -11.66
N LEU A 47 18.26 -20.46 -10.68
CA LEU A 47 19.13 -19.29 -10.78
C LEU A 47 20.47 -19.47 -10.05
N GLY A 48 20.72 -20.65 -9.44
CA GLY A 48 21.96 -20.95 -8.72
C GLY A 48 22.10 -20.27 -7.36
N PHE A 49 21.05 -19.63 -6.84
CA PHE A 49 21.05 -19.05 -5.49
C PHE A 49 20.80 -20.15 -4.45
N ILE A 50 21.88 -20.81 -4.00
CA ILE A 50 21.81 -21.80 -2.92
C ILE A 50 21.89 -21.13 -1.53
N ASP A 51 22.24 -19.84 -1.46
CA ASP A 51 22.16 -19.01 -0.25
C ASP A 51 21.33 -17.75 -0.54
N PHE A 52 20.07 -17.74 -0.12
CA PHE A 52 19.27 -16.52 -0.04
C PHE A 52 19.16 -16.15 1.44
N ASP A 53 19.77 -15.01 1.82
CA ASP A 53 19.65 -14.48 3.17
C ASP A 53 18.22 -13.97 3.40
N LEU A 54 17.43 -14.77 4.12
CA LEU A 54 16.06 -14.41 4.50
C LEU A 54 16.00 -13.45 5.69
N GLU A 55 17.13 -13.21 6.35
CA GLU A 55 17.26 -12.34 7.52
C GLU A 55 17.70 -10.92 7.14
N ASN A 56 18.28 -10.72 5.95
CA ASN A 56 18.66 -9.39 5.44
C ASN A 56 18.25 -9.20 3.99
N TRP A 57 17.13 -8.52 3.77
CA TRP A 57 16.64 -8.25 2.44
C TRP A 57 16.13 -6.82 2.27
N GLY A 58 16.17 -6.33 1.03
CA GLY A 58 15.73 -4.98 0.67
C GLY A 58 14.31 -4.98 0.11
N LEU A 59 13.60 -3.88 0.34
CA LEU A 59 12.23 -3.69 -0.13
C LEU A 59 12.20 -2.67 -1.27
N PHE A 60 11.40 -2.94 -2.30
CA PHE A 60 11.15 -1.98 -3.37
C PHE A 60 9.64 -1.79 -3.54
N GLY A 61 9.21 -0.53 -3.67
CA GLY A 61 7.80 -0.20 -3.87
C GLY A 61 7.60 1.00 -4.78
N TYR A 62 6.55 0.94 -5.60
CA TYR A 62 6.13 2.02 -6.51
C TYR A 62 4.67 2.38 -6.24
N SER A 63 4.37 3.67 -6.10
CA SER A 63 3.00 4.17 -5.96
C SER A 63 2.30 3.53 -4.74
N ILE A 64 1.11 2.94 -4.90
CA ILE A 64 0.37 2.25 -3.83
C ILE A 64 1.19 1.10 -3.24
N ARG A 65 2.00 0.38 -4.06
CA ARG A 65 2.93 -0.62 -3.53
C ARG A 65 4.04 0.01 -2.69
N GLY A 66 4.45 1.23 -3.02
CA GLY A 66 5.36 2.03 -2.17
C GLY A 66 4.77 2.27 -0.79
N THR A 67 3.47 2.58 -0.71
CA THR A 67 2.76 2.72 0.56
C THR A 67 2.67 1.41 1.33
N THR A 68 2.36 0.29 0.67
CA THR A 68 2.36 -1.04 1.30
C THR A 68 3.75 -1.45 1.78
N SER A 69 4.77 -1.15 0.99
CA SER A 69 6.16 -1.38 1.37
C SER A 69 6.54 -0.53 2.59
N LEU A 70 6.13 0.73 2.61
CA LEU A 70 6.35 1.63 3.73
C LEU A 70 5.68 1.13 5.02
N SER A 71 4.51 0.48 4.93
CA SER A 71 3.86 -0.10 6.13
C SER A 71 4.63 -1.28 6.73
N LEU A 72 5.60 -1.87 6.02
CA LEU A 72 6.48 -2.91 6.59
C LEU A 72 7.72 -2.28 7.25
N ALA A 73 8.06 -1.04 6.89
CA ALA A 73 9.13 -0.27 7.50
C ALA A 73 8.63 0.54 8.71
N VAL A 74 7.39 1.02 8.64
CA VAL A 74 6.69 1.78 9.67
C VAL A 74 5.81 0.83 10.47
N ALA A 75 5.89 0.89 11.81
CA ALA A 75 5.14 -0.04 12.65
C ALA A 75 3.63 0.20 12.64
N GLU A 76 3.17 1.45 12.78
CA GLU A 76 1.76 1.71 13.14
C GLU A 76 1.08 2.75 12.25
N LEU A 77 -0.24 2.61 12.10
CA LEU A 77 -1.09 3.63 11.49
C LEU A 77 -1.37 4.75 12.50
N ASN A 78 -1.32 5.99 12.04
CA ASN A 78 -1.69 7.14 12.86
C ASN A 78 -3.17 7.47 12.68
N TYR A 79 -4.02 6.83 13.48
CA TYR A 79 -5.47 7.01 13.42
C TYR A 79 -5.91 8.47 13.69
N SER A 80 -5.19 9.21 14.54
CA SER A 80 -5.47 10.63 14.77
C SER A 80 -5.24 11.45 13.51
N GLN A 81 -4.12 11.25 12.80
CA GLN A 81 -3.84 11.91 11.52
C GLN A 81 -4.84 11.49 10.45
N LEU A 82 -5.15 10.19 10.35
CA LEU A 82 -6.13 9.66 9.40
C LEU A 82 -7.51 10.30 9.57
N GLN A 83 -7.96 10.49 10.81
CA GLN A 83 -9.24 11.14 11.11
C GLN A 83 -9.20 12.65 10.81
N GLN A 84 -8.10 13.32 11.14
CA GLN A 84 -7.91 14.74 10.81
C GLN A 84 -7.97 14.95 9.29
N ASP A 85 -7.22 14.15 8.55
CA ASP A 85 -7.11 14.24 7.10
C ASP A 85 -8.42 13.80 6.39
N TYR A 86 -9.28 13.03 7.05
CA TYR A 86 -10.61 12.70 6.55
C TYR A 86 -11.56 13.90 6.56
N ASN A 87 -11.42 14.80 7.54
CA ASN A 87 -12.27 15.99 7.68
C ASN A 87 -11.88 17.11 6.71
N GLU A 88 -10.76 16.97 6.00
CA GLU A 88 -10.37 17.88 4.92
C GLU A 88 -11.26 17.71 3.68
N THR A 89 -11.34 18.76 2.86
CA THR A 89 -12.14 18.72 1.63
C THR A 89 -11.58 17.65 0.68
N LEU A 90 -12.45 16.72 0.24
CA LEU A 90 -12.05 15.66 -0.70
C LEU A 90 -11.52 16.27 -2.00
N ASN A 91 -10.20 16.21 -2.18
CA ASN A 91 -9.56 16.54 -3.45
C ASN A 91 -9.41 15.27 -4.31
N LEU A 92 -10.26 15.13 -5.33
CA LEU A 92 -10.27 13.97 -6.22
C LEU A 92 -9.02 13.83 -7.09
N THR A 93 -8.19 14.87 -7.18
CA THR A 93 -6.88 14.78 -7.86
C THR A 93 -5.80 14.17 -6.98
N ASN A 94 -6.07 14.00 -5.67
CA ASN A 94 -5.15 13.34 -4.76
C ASN A 94 -5.45 11.84 -4.72
N ILE A 95 -4.57 11.04 -5.30
CA ILE A 95 -4.77 9.60 -5.41
C ILE A 95 -4.65 8.88 -4.05
N SER A 96 -4.07 9.52 -3.03
CA SER A 96 -3.96 8.97 -1.66
C SER A 96 -5.29 8.95 -0.89
N ILE A 97 -6.37 9.49 -1.48
CA ILE A 97 -7.70 9.54 -0.87
C ILE A 97 -8.27 8.14 -0.63
N LEU A 98 -7.95 7.18 -1.51
CA LEU A 98 -8.41 5.80 -1.39
C LEU A 98 -7.72 5.10 -0.22
N ASP A 99 -6.41 5.31 -0.06
CA ASP A 99 -5.61 4.70 0.99
C ASP A 99 -6.11 5.12 2.38
N ARG A 100 -6.37 6.42 2.57
CA ARG A 100 -7.00 6.97 3.79
C ARG A 100 -8.30 6.28 4.16
N CYS A 101 -9.20 6.16 3.18
CA CYS A 101 -10.52 5.58 3.44
C CYS A 101 -10.45 4.11 3.81
N ARG A 102 -9.59 3.36 3.12
CA ARG A 102 -9.40 1.93 3.41
C ARG A 102 -8.75 1.71 4.76
N ALA A 103 -7.83 2.58 5.17
CA ALA A 103 -7.23 2.52 6.49
C ALA A 103 -8.27 2.73 7.62
N LEU A 104 -9.24 3.65 7.43
CA LEU A 104 -10.32 3.87 8.40
C LEU A 104 -11.38 2.74 8.45
N GLU A 105 -11.39 1.83 7.47
CA GLU A 105 -12.21 0.60 7.52
C GLU A 105 -11.58 -0.48 8.41
N ILE A 106 -10.28 -0.37 8.72
CA ILE A 106 -9.57 -1.29 9.59
C ILE A 106 -9.88 -0.90 11.03
N GLU A 107 -10.42 -1.86 11.80
CA GLU A 107 -10.66 -1.69 13.23
C GLU A 107 -9.39 -1.18 13.92
N GLU A 108 -9.54 -0.11 14.71
CA GLU A 108 -8.44 0.49 15.46
C GLU A 108 -7.85 -0.54 16.43
N ARG A 109 -6.71 -1.08 16.03
CA ARG A 109 -5.94 -2.05 16.79
C ARG A 109 -4.48 -1.64 16.73
N ASN A 110 -3.77 -1.87 17.82
CA ASN A 110 -2.30 -1.75 17.86
C ASN A 110 -1.71 -2.91 17.06
N LEU A 111 -1.83 -2.85 15.74
CA LEU A 111 -1.30 -3.82 14.79
C LEU A 111 0.00 -3.26 14.22
N SER A 112 1.13 -3.78 14.71
CA SER A 112 2.40 -3.51 14.06
C SER A 112 2.53 -4.35 12.79
N LEU A 113 2.77 -3.69 11.65
CA LEU A 113 3.07 -4.34 10.38
C LEU A 113 4.59 -4.40 10.10
N GLN A 114 5.41 -3.92 11.04
CA GLN A 114 6.85 -3.84 10.88
C GLN A 114 7.48 -5.22 10.69
N GLU A 115 8.47 -5.31 9.80
CA GLU A 115 9.24 -6.52 9.55
C GLU A 115 10.73 -6.21 9.74
N GLU A 116 11.32 -6.79 10.79
CA GLU A 116 12.68 -6.49 11.25
C GLU A 116 13.78 -6.93 10.30
N ARG A 117 13.50 -7.91 9.43
CA ARG A 117 14.46 -8.46 8.46
C ARG A 117 14.67 -7.56 7.23
N ILE A 118 13.91 -6.47 7.12
CA ILE A 118 14.07 -5.50 6.05
C ILE A 118 15.26 -4.60 6.41
N ALA A 119 16.32 -4.67 5.60
CA ALA A 119 17.54 -3.90 5.84
C ALA A 119 17.50 -2.47 5.26
N ALA A 120 16.73 -2.26 4.17
CA ALA A 120 16.55 -0.96 3.53
C ALA A 120 15.33 -0.98 2.59
N ALA A 121 14.80 0.19 2.25
CA ALA A 121 13.72 0.33 1.28
C ALA A 121 14.02 1.37 0.19
N PHE A 122 13.61 1.08 -1.03
CA PHE A 122 13.55 2.03 -2.15
C PHE A 122 12.08 2.24 -2.53
N LEU A 123 11.55 3.42 -2.26
CA LEU A 123 10.13 3.73 -2.37
C LEU A 123 9.92 4.88 -3.35
N PHE A 124 9.43 4.56 -4.54
CA PHE A 124 9.12 5.57 -5.53
C PHE A 124 7.67 6.05 -5.38
N VAL A 125 7.51 7.34 -5.11
CA VAL A 125 6.22 8.03 -4.90
C VAL A 125 5.27 7.31 -3.91
N PRO A 126 5.71 6.98 -2.68
CA PRO A 126 4.83 6.34 -1.70
C PRO A 126 3.80 7.35 -1.17
N PHE A 127 2.54 6.95 -1.13
CA PHE A 127 1.44 7.73 -0.56
C PHE A 127 1.26 7.38 0.92
N GLY A 128 2.21 7.77 1.77
CA GLY A 128 2.23 7.36 3.19
C GLY A 128 1.87 8.44 4.21
N LYS A 129 2.01 9.73 3.87
CA LYS A 129 1.96 10.83 4.86
C LYS A 129 0.69 10.82 5.70
N SER A 130 -0.45 10.59 5.08
CA SER A 130 -1.74 10.58 5.78
C SER A 130 -1.97 9.32 6.62
N LEU A 131 -1.39 8.19 6.21
CA LEU A 131 -1.51 6.92 6.91
C LEU A 131 -0.68 6.86 8.18
N PHE A 132 0.55 7.38 8.11
CA PHE A 132 1.56 7.24 9.16
C PHE A 132 1.76 8.56 9.95
N GLY A 133 1.49 9.72 9.34
CA GLY A 133 1.82 11.01 9.93
C GLY A 133 3.32 11.18 10.16
N GLU A 134 3.75 12.36 10.60
CA GLU A 134 5.18 12.59 10.88
C GLU A 134 5.66 11.77 12.09
N THR A 135 4.79 11.56 13.07
CA THR A 135 5.12 10.79 14.29
C THR A 135 5.55 9.36 13.98
N GLU A 136 4.82 8.60 13.16
CA GLU A 136 5.18 7.22 12.86
C GLU A 136 6.28 7.13 11.81
N LEU A 137 6.33 8.07 10.85
CA LEU A 137 7.42 8.14 9.87
C LEU A 137 8.78 8.40 10.53
N ASN A 138 8.82 9.19 11.62
CA ASN A 138 10.04 9.43 12.38
C ASN A 138 10.53 8.21 13.19
N LYS A 139 9.70 7.17 13.35
CA LYS A 139 10.10 5.91 14.00
C LYS A 139 10.79 4.93 13.05
N VAL A 140 10.85 5.23 11.75
CA VAL A 140 11.54 4.39 10.77
C VAL A 140 13.05 4.38 11.09
N THR A 141 13.58 3.18 11.28
CA THR A 141 15.00 2.96 11.63
C THR A 141 15.86 2.54 10.44
N ILE A 142 15.24 2.08 9.36
CA ILE A 142 15.94 1.60 8.17
C ILE A 142 16.15 2.74 7.16
N PRO A 143 17.21 2.69 6.35
CA PRO A 143 17.37 3.63 5.24
C PRO A 143 16.23 3.52 4.24
N ILE A 144 15.64 4.66 3.86
CA ILE A 144 14.62 4.77 2.81
C ILE A 144 15.11 5.78 1.76
N LEU A 145 15.07 5.37 0.49
CA LEU A 145 15.32 6.23 -0.68
C LEU A 145 14.03 6.49 -1.47
#